data_AF-A0A2B2BQ16-F1
#
_entry.id   AF-A0A2B2BQ16-F1
#
_cell.length_a   1.000
_cell.length_b   1.000
_cell.length_c   1.000
_cell.angle_alpha   90.00
_cell.angle_beta   90.00
_cell.angle_gamma   90.00
#
_symmetry.space_group_name_H-M   'P 1'
#
loop_
_entity.id
_entity.type
_entity.pdbx_description
1 polymer ?
#
loop_
_entity_poly.entity_id
_entity_poly.type
_entity_poly.pdbx_seq_one_letter_code
_entity_poly.pdbx_strand_id
1 'polypeptide(L)'
;MNCLGDRQKSKEYFFLRFEKIKARNLARVIDDYIWNRSNFNVEDAATNDGIGYKKKGSIKFATLTTARQRCLILHVGNKEDSRGLQMQDEIDTMLKRKFDRKEYEYKKYPHETYIRLEWVDNFEQIKPFINQAYYLR
;
A
#
# COMPACT_ATOMS: atom_id res chain seq x y z
N MET A 1 -6.21 -30.78 -23.61
CA MET A 1 -5.87 -29.36 -23.82
C MET A 1 -5.37 -28.80 -22.50
N ASN A 2 -4.11 -28.35 -22.46
CA ASN A 2 -3.47 -27.83 -21.24
C ASN A 2 -3.97 -26.41 -20.95
N CYS A 3 -4.86 -26.24 -19.99
CA CYS A 3 -5.07 -24.95 -19.33
C CYS A 3 -4.23 -24.96 -18.05
N LEU A 4 -2.94 -24.68 -18.17
CA LEU A 4 -2.09 -24.30 -17.04
C LEU A 4 -2.61 -22.93 -16.57
N GLY A 5 -3.67 -22.95 -15.76
CA GLY A 5 -4.25 -21.76 -15.16
C GLY A 5 -3.18 -20.96 -14.44
N ASP A 6 -3.19 -19.65 -14.65
CA ASP A 6 -2.27 -18.69 -14.03
C ASP A 6 -1.97 -19.08 -12.58
N ARG A 7 -0.73 -19.48 -12.30
CA ARG A 7 -0.27 -19.61 -10.91
C ARG A 7 -0.35 -18.23 -10.29
N GLN A 8 -1.39 -17.98 -9.49
CA GLN A 8 -1.48 -16.78 -8.67
C GLN A 8 -0.17 -16.69 -7.87
N LYS A 9 0.54 -15.56 -8.04
CA LYS A 9 1.81 -15.33 -7.37
C LYS A 9 1.57 -15.33 -5.86
N SER A 10 2.41 -16.04 -5.11
CA SER A 10 2.33 -16.02 -3.65
C SER A 10 2.68 -14.63 -3.10
N LYS A 11 2.24 -14.32 -1.87
CA LYS A 11 2.65 -13.08 -1.19
C LYS A 11 4.17 -12.97 -1.06
N GLU A 12 4.84 -14.11 -0.77
CA GLU A 12 6.29 -14.19 -0.65
C GLU A 12 7.01 -13.78 -1.93
N TYR A 13 6.45 -14.10 -3.12
CA TYR A 13 6.97 -13.60 -4.40
C TYR A 13 7.05 -12.07 -4.43
N PHE A 14 6.05 -11.37 -3.89
CA PHE A 14 6.04 -9.91 -3.84
C PHE A 14 6.95 -9.36 -2.74
N PHE A 15 6.99 -10.00 -1.56
CA PHE A 15 7.90 -9.58 -0.48
C PHE A 15 9.36 -9.60 -0.92
N LEU A 16 9.80 -10.63 -1.66
CA LEU A 16 11.19 -10.75 -2.13
C LEU A 16 11.60 -9.65 -3.12
N ARG A 17 10.65 -8.93 -3.73
CA ARG A 17 10.95 -7.82 -4.66
C ARG A 17 11.30 -6.51 -3.96
N PHE A 18 11.06 -6.38 -2.65
CA PHE A 18 11.63 -5.29 -1.88
C PHE A 18 13.12 -5.56 -1.64
N GLU A 19 13.99 -4.68 -2.13
CA GLU A 19 15.44 -4.94 -2.19
C GLU A 19 16.08 -5.03 -0.79
N LYS A 20 15.66 -4.17 0.13
CA LYS A 20 16.21 -4.10 1.49
C LYS A 20 15.48 -5.04 2.44
N ILE A 21 16.24 -5.76 3.28
CA ILE A 21 15.69 -6.65 4.33
C ILE A 21 14.69 -5.91 5.21
N LYS A 22 15.01 -4.68 5.62
CA LYS A 22 14.12 -3.81 6.41
C LYS A 22 12.75 -3.64 5.74
N ALA A 23 12.73 -3.34 4.44
CA ALA A 23 11.49 -3.17 3.69
C ALA A 23 10.72 -4.51 3.53
N ARG A 24 11.42 -5.63 3.30
CA ARG A 24 10.78 -6.97 3.26
C ARG A 24 10.10 -7.31 4.57
N ASN A 25 10.78 -7.08 5.69
CA ASN A 25 10.24 -7.37 7.01
C ASN A 25 9.05 -6.49 7.32
N LEU A 26 9.13 -5.19 7.02
CA LEU A 26 8.01 -4.28 7.20
C LEU A 26 6.81 -4.64 6.30
N ALA A 27 7.04 -5.05 5.05
CA ALA A 27 5.98 -5.52 4.16
C ALA A 27 5.22 -6.72 4.75
N ARG A 28 5.93 -7.68 5.37
CA ARG A 28 5.30 -8.81 6.07
C ARG A 28 4.52 -8.39 7.31
N VAL A 29 5.05 -7.43 8.08
CA VAL A 29 4.36 -6.87 9.25
C VAL A 29 3.07 -6.16 8.84
N ILE A 30 3.10 -5.38 7.74
CA ILE A 30 1.91 -4.72 7.18
C ILE A 30 0.88 -5.76 6.74
N ASP A 31 1.29 -6.78 6.00
CA ASP A 31 0.40 -7.85 5.54
C ASP A 31 -0.25 -8.57 6.73
N ASP A 32 0.56 -9.00 7.71
CA ASP A 32 0.07 -9.68 8.91
C ASP A 32 -0.86 -8.78 9.75
N TYR A 33 -0.56 -7.49 9.85
CA TYR A 33 -1.43 -6.53 10.52
C TYR A 33 -2.80 -6.44 9.83
N ILE A 34 -2.81 -6.21 8.52
CA ILE A 34 -4.04 -6.03 7.76
C ILE A 34 -4.89 -7.30 7.79
N TRP A 35 -4.28 -8.48 7.64
CA TRP A 35 -5.03 -9.74 7.56
C TRP A 35 -5.43 -10.32 8.91
N ASN A 36 -4.55 -10.25 9.91
CA ASN A 36 -4.67 -11.08 11.11
C ASN A 36 -4.79 -10.29 12.42
N ARG A 37 -4.27 -9.06 12.48
CA ARG A 37 -4.19 -8.30 13.75
C ARG A 37 -5.05 -7.05 13.81
N SER A 38 -5.71 -6.71 12.72
CA SER A 38 -6.65 -5.59 12.65
C SER A 38 -8.09 -6.10 12.78
N ASN A 39 -9.01 -5.20 13.09
CA ASN A 39 -10.45 -5.47 13.01
C ASN A 39 -10.99 -5.25 11.59
N PHE A 40 -10.12 -5.28 10.57
CA PHE A 40 -10.53 -5.03 9.21
C PHE A 40 -11.23 -6.25 8.61
N ASN A 41 -12.26 -5.99 7.83
CA ASN A 41 -12.93 -7.00 7.03
C ASN A 41 -12.39 -6.91 5.61
N VAL A 42 -11.36 -7.70 5.29
CA VAL A 42 -10.51 -7.54 4.09
C VAL A 42 -10.63 -8.73 3.15
N GLU A 43 -10.53 -8.44 1.86
CA GLU A 43 -10.34 -9.40 0.78
C GLU A 43 -9.13 -9.01 -0.07
N ASP A 44 -8.57 -9.98 -0.79
CA ASP A 44 -7.53 -9.73 -1.79
C ASP A 44 -8.14 -8.96 -2.97
N ALA A 45 -7.50 -7.86 -3.38
CA ALA A 45 -7.90 -7.08 -4.53
C ALA A 45 -7.35 -7.63 -5.87
N ALA A 46 -6.65 -8.77 -5.86
CA ALA A 46 -6.14 -9.49 -7.04
C ALA A 46 -5.35 -8.60 -8.01
N THR A 47 -4.30 -7.93 -7.50
CA THR A 47 -3.46 -7.02 -8.31
C THR A 47 -2.26 -7.74 -8.91
N ASN A 48 -1.85 -7.35 -10.12
CA ASN A 48 -0.80 -8.04 -10.88
C ASN A 48 0.64 -7.71 -10.43
N ASP A 49 0.81 -6.55 -9.80
CA ASP A 49 2.08 -5.92 -9.48
C ASP A 49 2.36 -5.83 -7.97
N GLY A 50 1.57 -6.49 -7.13
CA GLY A 50 1.69 -6.39 -5.69
C GLY A 50 0.66 -7.22 -4.92
N ILE A 51 0.48 -6.87 -3.64
CA ILE A 51 -0.58 -7.42 -2.78
C ILE A 51 -1.58 -6.29 -2.54
N GLY A 52 -2.82 -6.49 -2.97
CA GLY A 52 -3.88 -5.49 -2.85
C GLY A 52 -4.86 -5.85 -1.74
N TYR A 53 -5.27 -4.86 -0.95
CA TYR A 53 -6.19 -5.04 0.17
C TYR A 53 -7.43 -4.19 -0.06
N LYS A 54 -8.59 -4.84 -0.19
CA LYS A 54 -9.88 -4.17 -0.30
C LYS A 54 -10.77 -4.55 0.87
N LYS A 55 -11.66 -3.64 1.27
CA LYS A 55 -12.69 -3.98 2.24
C LYS A 55 -13.71 -4.90 1.58
N LYS A 56 -14.21 -5.89 2.31
CA LYS A 56 -15.24 -6.81 1.82
C LYS A 56 -16.45 -6.05 1.30
N GLY A 57 -16.83 -6.30 0.05
CA GLY A 57 -17.93 -5.60 -0.63
C GLY A 57 -17.63 -4.14 -1.04
N SER A 58 -16.39 -3.68 -0.92
CA SER A 58 -15.96 -2.33 -1.31
C SER A 58 -14.68 -2.35 -2.16
N ILE A 59 -14.12 -1.17 -2.41
CA ILE A 59 -12.91 -0.95 -3.19
C ILE A 59 -11.63 -1.09 -2.35
N LYS A 60 -10.50 -1.09 -3.05
CA LYS A 60 -9.16 -1.22 -2.49
C LYS A 60 -8.79 0.01 -1.65
N PHE A 61 -8.28 -0.21 -0.44
CA PHE A 61 -7.79 0.84 0.47
C PHE A 61 -6.25 0.84 0.60
N ALA A 62 -5.59 -0.29 0.32
CA ALA A 62 -4.13 -0.37 0.40
C ALA A 62 -3.53 -1.27 -0.69
N THR A 63 -2.26 -1.06 -1.04
CA THR A 63 -1.49 -1.95 -1.94
C THR A 63 -0.02 -1.95 -1.56
N LEU A 64 0.54 -3.13 -1.28
CA LEU A 64 1.99 -3.31 -1.30
C LEU A 64 2.42 -3.57 -2.74
N THR A 65 2.86 -2.53 -3.45
CA THR A 65 3.26 -2.66 -4.85
C THR A 65 4.76 -2.90 -4.98
N THR A 66 5.13 -3.68 -5.98
CA THR A 66 6.51 -3.86 -6.43
C THR A 66 6.84 -2.99 -7.65
N ALA A 67 5.84 -2.28 -8.18
CA ALA A 67 5.99 -1.17 -9.12
C ALA A 67 6.13 0.16 -8.37
N ARG A 68 6.14 1.30 -9.09
CA ARG A 68 6.10 2.67 -8.54
C ARG A 68 7.02 2.87 -7.32
N GLN A 69 8.31 2.56 -7.49
CA GLN A 69 9.34 2.67 -6.45
C GLN A 69 9.18 1.73 -5.23
N ARG A 70 8.40 0.65 -5.37
CA ARG A 70 8.27 -0.42 -4.36
C ARG A 70 7.81 0.13 -3.00
N CYS A 71 6.58 0.62 -2.98
CA CYS A 71 6.00 1.31 -1.84
C CYS A 71 4.70 0.65 -1.37
N LEU A 72 4.25 1.06 -0.19
CA LEU A 72 2.85 0.93 0.21
C LEU A 72 2.08 2.10 -0.40
N ILE A 73 1.00 1.80 -1.10
CA ILE A 73 0.03 2.79 -1.58
C ILE A 73 -1.18 2.72 -0.68
N LEU A 74 -1.56 3.86 -0.08
CA LEU A 74 -2.83 4.03 0.62
C LEU A 74 -3.81 4.77 -0.28
N HIS A 75 -5.06 4.33 -0.31
CA HIS A 75 -6.12 4.93 -1.11
C HIS A 75 -7.10 5.60 -0.16
N VAL A 76 -7.26 6.91 -0.25
CA VAL A 76 -7.99 7.72 0.72
C VAL A 76 -9.08 8.53 0.03
N GLY A 77 -10.35 8.33 0.40
CA GLY A 77 -11.47 9.02 -0.23
C GLY A 77 -11.81 8.50 -1.61
N ASN A 78 -12.41 9.33 -2.47
CA ASN A 78 -12.77 8.99 -3.85
C ASN A 78 -11.63 9.33 -4.83
N LYS A 79 -11.73 8.91 -6.10
CA LYS A 79 -10.62 9.05 -7.06
C LYS A 79 -10.15 10.50 -7.30
N GLU A 80 -11.08 11.45 -7.26
CA GLU A 80 -10.83 12.88 -7.47
C GLU A 80 -10.45 13.63 -6.19
N ASP A 81 -10.43 12.92 -5.05
CA ASP A 81 -10.17 13.51 -3.75
C ASP A 81 -8.67 13.78 -3.55
N SER A 82 -8.32 14.97 -3.06
CA SER A 82 -6.94 15.37 -2.79
C SER A 82 -6.44 15.01 -1.39
N ARG A 83 -7.26 14.33 -0.57
CA ARG A 83 -6.85 13.82 0.76
C ARG A 83 -5.61 12.93 0.73
N GLY A 84 -5.37 12.21 -0.37
CA GLY A 84 -4.15 11.43 -0.55
C GLY A 84 -2.89 12.29 -0.62
N LEU A 85 -2.98 13.49 -1.20
CA LEU A 85 -1.90 14.48 -1.24
C LEU A 85 -1.64 15.06 0.17
N GLN A 86 -2.70 15.42 0.91
CA GLN A 86 -2.58 15.94 2.27
C GLN A 86 -1.90 14.91 3.19
N MET A 87 -2.34 13.66 3.13
CA MET A 87 -1.72 12.57 3.88
C MET A 87 -0.26 12.31 3.44
N GLN A 88 0.06 12.52 2.16
CA GLN A 88 1.45 12.45 1.70
C GLN A 88 2.34 13.48 2.39
N ASP A 89 1.89 14.74 2.48
CA ASP A 89 2.66 15.81 3.12
C ASP A 89 2.90 15.55 4.61
N GLU A 90 1.91 15.00 5.32
CA GLU A 90 2.03 14.58 6.72
C GLU A 90 3.09 13.48 6.89
N ILE A 91 3.05 12.46 6.04
CA ILE A 91 3.99 11.34 6.08
C ILE A 91 5.40 11.79 5.70
N ASP A 92 5.53 12.61 4.65
CA ASP A 92 6.82 13.11 4.18
C ASP A 92 7.50 13.98 5.26
N THR A 93 6.72 14.78 5.98
CA THR A 93 7.18 15.57 7.13
C THR A 93 7.64 14.67 8.27
N MET A 94 6.83 13.67 8.64
CA MET A 94 7.14 12.73 9.71
C MET A 94 8.39 11.89 9.42
N LEU A 95 8.56 11.44 8.17
CA LEU A 95 9.73 10.68 7.71
C LEU A 95 10.92 11.58 7.36
N LYS A 96 10.76 12.91 7.40
CA LYS A 96 11.74 13.93 6.99
C LYS A 96 12.29 13.69 5.58
N ARG A 97 11.46 13.14 4.69
CA ARG A 97 11.81 12.74 3.33
C ARG A 97 10.60 12.89 2.43
N LYS A 98 10.75 13.62 1.32
CA LYS A 98 9.69 13.80 0.34
C LYS A 98 9.62 12.62 -0.61
N PHE A 99 8.43 12.07 -0.84
CA PHE A 99 8.24 11.07 -1.89
C PHE A 99 8.20 11.76 -3.26
N ASP A 100 9.09 11.32 -4.17
CA ASP A 100 9.16 11.89 -5.52
C ASP A 100 8.07 11.28 -6.41
N ARG A 101 6.89 11.91 -6.42
CA ARG A 101 5.78 11.57 -7.32
C ARG A 101 6.04 12.13 -8.70
N LYS A 102 5.71 11.37 -9.73
CA LYS A 102 5.74 11.87 -11.11
C LYS A 102 4.62 12.92 -11.30
N GLU A 103 4.85 13.91 -12.16
CA GLU A 103 3.92 15.03 -12.36
C GLU A 103 2.48 14.58 -12.68
N TYR A 104 2.32 13.55 -13.54
CA TYR A 104 0.99 13.03 -13.88
C TYR A 104 0.26 12.38 -12.68
N GLU A 105 0.99 11.90 -11.67
CA GLU A 105 0.41 11.20 -10.52
C GLU A 105 -0.33 12.16 -9.58
N TYR A 106 0.02 13.46 -9.59
CA TYR A 106 -0.72 14.46 -8.82
C TYR A 106 -2.13 14.67 -9.37
N LYS A 107 -2.29 14.66 -10.70
CA LYS A 107 -3.60 14.82 -11.34
C LYS A 107 -4.39 13.50 -11.43
N LYS A 108 -3.70 12.39 -11.71
CA LYS A 108 -4.34 11.10 -11.98
C LYS A 108 -4.67 10.31 -10.70
N TYR A 109 -3.87 10.47 -9.66
CA TYR A 109 -4.01 9.72 -8.40
C TYR A 109 -3.94 10.65 -7.17
N PRO A 110 -4.73 11.75 -7.12
CA PRO A 110 -4.69 12.68 -5.99
C PRO A 110 -5.09 12.01 -4.65
N HIS A 111 -5.85 10.92 -4.74
CA HIS A 111 -6.33 10.12 -3.60
C HIS A 111 -5.34 9.05 -3.12
N GLU A 112 -4.21 8.88 -3.82
CA GLU A 112 -3.16 7.93 -3.43
C GLU A 112 -2.07 8.62 -2.61
N THR A 113 -1.63 7.93 -1.57
CA THR A 113 -0.46 8.26 -0.75
C THR A 113 0.58 7.15 -0.86
N TYR A 114 1.84 7.51 -1.06
CA TYR A 114 2.95 6.59 -1.30
C TYR A 114 3.92 6.59 -0.13
N ILE A 115 4.18 5.41 0.41
CA ILE A 115 5.09 5.22 1.56
C ILE A 115 6.19 4.25 1.17
N ARG A 116 7.41 4.76 1.01
CA ARG A 116 8.58 3.91 0.73
C ARG A 116 9.02 3.21 2.01
N LEU A 117 8.84 1.89 2.06
CA LEU A 117 9.05 1.08 3.27
C LEU A 117 10.47 1.14 3.82
N GLU A 118 11.46 1.45 2.98
CA GLU A 118 12.86 1.60 3.40
C GLU A 118 13.08 2.80 4.34
N TRP A 119 12.21 3.81 4.26
CA TRP A 119 12.30 5.05 5.04
C TRP A 119 11.60 4.96 6.40
N VAL A 120 10.73 3.97 6.58
CA VAL A 120 9.94 3.79 7.80
C VAL A 120 10.78 3.03 8.82
N ASP A 121 11.03 3.61 9.98
CA ASP A 121 11.87 3.00 11.01
C ASP A 121 11.11 1.97 11.84
N ASN A 122 9.84 2.22 12.10
CA ASN A 122 8.97 1.30 12.83
C ASN A 122 7.55 1.31 12.25
N PHE A 123 6.86 0.17 12.38
CA PHE A 123 5.50 0.01 11.87
C PHE A 123 4.49 1.00 12.48
N GLU A 124 4.66 1.35 13.76
CA GLU A 124 3.75 2.25 14.47
C GLU A 124 3.72 3.67 13.87
N GLN A 125 4.77 4.10 13.14
CA GLN A 125 4.76 5.35 12.38
C GLN A 125 3.66 5.39 11.31
N ILE A 126 3.42 4.26 10.62
CA ILE A 126 2.54 4.22 9.43
C ILE A 126 1.18 3.58 9.71
N LYS A 127 1.05 2.86 10.83
CA LYS A 127 -0.18 2.19 11.25
C LYS A 127 -1.40 3.12 11.35
N PRO A 128 -1.31 4.35 11.90
CA PRO A 128 -2.46 5.27 11.93
C PRO A 128 -2.98 5.60 10.52
N PHE A 129 -2.08 5.79 9.56
CA PHE A 129 -2.44 6.10 8.17
C PHE A 129 -3.10 4.91 7.46
N ILE A 130 -2.63 3.69 7.72
CA ILE A 130 -3.28 2.46 7.24
C ILE A 130 -4.72 2.37 7.77
N ASN A 131 -4.92 2.64 9.06
CA ASN A 131 -6.25 2.66 9.67
C ASN A 131 -7.15 3.72 9.05
N GLN A 132 -6.62 4.92 8.88
CA GLN A 132 -7.35 6.02 8.26
C GLN A 132 -7.75 5.70 6.82
N ALA A 133 -6.86 5.11 6.03
CA ALA A 133 -7.17 4.67 4.67
C ALA A 133 -8.29 3.62 4.64
N TYR A 134 -8.32 2.67 5.58
CA TYR A 134 -9.40 1.68 5.67
C TYR A 134 -10.78 2.31 5.97
N TYR A 135 -10.84 3.33 6.83
CA TYR A 135 -12.11 3.97 7.22
C TYR A 135 -12.58 5.04 6.23
N LEU A 136 -11.66 5.68 5.50
CA LEU A 136 -11.98 6.72 4.52
C LEU A 136 -12.27 6.18 3.11
N ARG A 137 -12.28 4.85 2.93
CA ARG A 137 -12.46 4.16 1.66
C ARG A 137 -13.67 3.23 1.67
#